data_AF-A0AAW4VM38-F1
#
_entry.id   AF-A0AAW4VM38-F1
#
_cell.length_a   1.000
_cell.length_b   1.000
_cell.length_c   1.000
_cell.angle_alpha   90.00
_cell.angle_beta   90.00
_cell.angle_gamma   90.00
#
_symmetry.space_group_name_H-M   'P 1'
#
loop_
_entity.id
_entity.type
_entity.pdbx_description
1 polymer ?
#
loop_
_entity_poly.entity_id
_entity_poly.type
_entity_poly.pdbx_seq_one_letter_code
_entity_poly.pdbx_strand_id
1 'polypeptide(L)' 'MNKQEYLIITFHSLDDAMDLDAKQTASMKGRLIPKPSVIDAGCGMCFSCQNKEMEKWKIFLEENQIHYEKIVKVVF' A
#
# COMPACT_ATOMS: atom_id res chain seq x y z
N MET A 1 6.03 7.39 24.00
CA MET A 1 6.14 6.55 22.79
C MET A 1 5.26 7.18 21.72
N ASN A 2 5.85 7.71 20.65
CA ASN A 2 5.11 8.35 19.56
C ASN A 2 4.56 7.24 18.65
N LYS A 3 3.29 6.91 18.83
CA LYS A 3 2.56 6.01 17.95
C LYS A 3 2.38 6.68 16.59
N GLN A 4 2.90 6.10 15.53
CA GLN A 4 2.78 6.64 14.18
C GLN A 4 1.80 5.81 13.36
N GLU A 5 0.77 6.45 12.83
CA GLU A 5 -0.19 5.81 11.92
C GLU A 5 0.41 5.72 10.51
N TYR A 6 0.21 4.59 9.85
CA TYR A 6 0.58 4.31 8.47
C TYR A 6 -0.65 3.77 7.72
N LEU A 7 -0.74 4.10 6.43
CA LEU A 7 -1.69 3.49 5.53
C LEU A 7 -0.92 2.49 4.67
N ILE A 8 -1.31 1.22 4.76
CA ILE A 8 -0.63 0.10 4.10
C ILE A 8 -1.59 -0.53 3.10
N ILE A 9 -1.10 -0.77 1.88
CA ILE A 9 -1.79 -1.56 0.87
C ILE A 9 -1.13 -2.93 0.80
N THR A 10 -1.93 -3.99 0.83
CA THR A 10 -1.50 -5.39 0.71
C THR A 10 -1.94 -5.94 -0.63
N PHE A 11 -1.21 -6.92 -1.15
CA PHE A 11 -1.44 -7.47 -2.49
C PHE A 11 -1.49 -8.99 -2.45
N HIS A 12 -2.28 -9.56 -3.36
CA HIS A 12 -2.27 -11.00 -3.64
C HIS A 12 -1.09 -11.40 -4.52
N SER A 13 -0.64 -10.52 -5.41
CA SER A 13 0.49 -10.73 -6.31
C SER A 13 1.65 -9.78 -6.00
N LEU A 14 2.87 -10.22 -6.31
CA LEU A 14 4.04 -9.33 -6.32
C LEU A 14 4.00 -8.39 -7.53
N ASP A 15 3.43 -8.83 -8.65
CA ASP A 15 3.34 -8.04 -9.89
C ASP A 15 2.52 -6.77 -9.65
N ASP A 16 1.35 -6.87 -9.04
CA ASP A 16 0.52 -5.70 -8.67
C ASP A 16 1.27 -4.74 -7.73
N ALA A 17 2.03 -5.30 -6.79
CA ALA A 17 2.79 -4.51 -5.82
C ALA A 17 3.93 -3.72 -6.49
N MET A 18 4.63 -4.35 -7.44
CA MET A 18 5.67 -3.73 -8.26
C MET A 18 5.09 -2.71 -9.24
N ASP A 19 3.94 -3.01 -9.84
CA ASP A 19 3.23 -2.11 -10.74
C ASP A 19 2.86 -0.81 -10.03
N LEU A 20 2.41 -0.88 -8.78
CA LEU A 20 2.15 0.30 -7.96
C LEU A 20 3.43 1.12 -7.72
N ASP A 21 4.54 0.45 -7.40
CA ASP A 21 5.83 1.11 -7.17
C ASP A 21 6.39 1.74 -8.45
N ALA A 22 6.07 1.21 -9.63
CA ALA A 22 6.46 1.79 -10.91
C ALA A 22 5.56 2.98 -11.32
N LYS A 23 4.25 2.89 -11.04
CA LYS A 23 3.24 3.87 -11.46
C LYS A 23 3.03 5.02 -10.47
N GLN A 24 3.63 4.96 -9.28
CA GLN A 24 3.49 5.98 -8.24
C GLN A 24 3.83 7.39 -8.75
N THR A 25 3.06 8.38 -8.28
CA THR A 25 3.21 9.78 -8.67
C THR A 25 3.69 10.63 -7.51
N ALA A 26 3.95 11.92 -7.73
CA ALA A 26 4.33 12.84 -6.65
C ALA A 26 3.25 12.94 -5.55
N SER A 27 1.96 12.84 -5.91
CA SER A 27 0.84 12.87 -4.96
C SER A 27 0.51 11.48 -4.39
N MET A 28 0.66 10.44 -5.20
CA MET A 28 0.40 9.04 -4.84
C MET A 28 1.71 8.29 -4.66
N LYS A 29 2.53 8.77 -3.73
CA LYS A 29 3.85 8.21 -3.43
C LYS A 29 3.80 7.27 -2.23
N GLY A 30 4.67 6.27 -2.23
CA GLY A 30 4.93 5.44 -1.07
C GLY A 30 6.23 4.68 -1.22
N ARG A 31 6.31 3.53 -0.54
CA ARG A 31 7.44 2.60 -0.65
C ARG A 31 6.94 1.18 -0.52
N LEU A 32 7.44 0.31 -1.38
CA LEU A 32 7.33 -1.12 -1.19
C LEU A 32 8.18 -1.53 0.03
N ILE A 33 7.57 -2.22 0.99
CA ILE A 33 8.23 -2.73 2.19
C ILE A 33 7.90 -4.22 2.40
N PRO A 34 8.79 -4.99 3.05
CA PRO A 34 8.44 -6.33 3.50
C PRO A 34 7.24 -6.30 4.43
N LYS A 35 6.36 -7.31 4.33
CA LYS A 35 5.20 -7.49 5.20
C LYS A 35 5.60 -7.35 6.69
N PRO A 36 5.03 -6.38 7.42
CA PRO A 36 5.19 -6.30 8.87
C PRO A 36 4.48 -7.47 9.56
N SER A 37 5.02 -7.96 10.67
CA SER A 37 4.45 -9.10 11.41
C SER A 37 3.01 -8.87 11.90
N VAL A 38 2.55 -7.62 11.95
CA VAL A 38 1.20 -7.22 12.40
C VAL A 38 0.15 -7.21 11.29
N ILE A 39 0.54 -7.46 10.03
CA ILE A 39 -0.35 -7.41 8.87
C ILE A 39 -0.26 -8.74 8.14
N ASP A 40 -1.39 -9.30 7.70
CA ASP A 40 -1.39 -10.41 6.76
C ASP A 40 -1.41 -9.89 5.31
N ALA A 41 -0.52 -10.41 4.47
CA ALA A 41 -0.39 -10.02 3.07
C ALA A 41 -0.03 -11.26 2.26
N GLY A 42 -0.84 -11.58 1.24
CA GLY A 42 -0.70 -12.81 0.45
C GLY A 42 0.66 -12.98 -0.24
N CYS A 43 1.27 -11.89 -0.73
CA CYS A 43 2.52 -11.94 -1.50
C CYS A 43 3.81 -11.66 -0.69
N GLY A 44 3.71 -11.41 0.62
CA GLY A 44 4.87 -11.09 1.48
C GLY A 44 5.43 -9.67 1.36
N MET A 45 4.92 -8.86 0.43
CA MET A 45 5.23 -7.43 0.30
C MET A 45 3.97 -6.59 0.53
N CYS A 46 4.17 -5.35 0.98
CA CYS A 46 3.10 -4.36 1.07
C CYS A 46 3.63 -2.98 0.70
N PHE A 47 2.73 -2.05 0.44
CA PHE A 47 3.06 -0.70 0.04
C PHE A 47 2.68 0.28 1.14
N SER A 48 3.66 0.98 1.69
CA SER A 48 3.45 2.02 2.70
C SER A 48 3.22 3.36 2.03
N CYS A 49 1.98 3.85 2.11
CA CYS A 49 1.57 5.10 1.50
C CYS A 49 2.13 6.30 2.27
N GLN A 50 2.60 7.31 1.55
CA GLN A 50 3.03 8.58 2.15
C GLN A 50 1.83 9.45 2.55
N ASN A 51 0.82 9.55 1.67
CA ASN A 51 -0.45 10.17 2.01
C ASN A 51 -1.40 9.14 2.64
N LYS A 52 -2.30 9.59 3.52
CA LYS A 52 -3.22 8.73 4.30
C LYS A 52 -4.67 8.79 3.79
N GLU A 53 -4.87 9.29 2.59
CA GLU A 53 -6.20 9.49 1.99
C GLU A 53 -6.63 8.19 1.28
N MET A 54 -7.29 7.30 2.03
CA MET A 54 -7.67 5.98 1.54
C MET A 54 -8.48 6.00 0.23
N GLU A 55 -9.44 6.92 0.10
CA GLU A 55 -10.26 7.01 -1.12
C GLU A 55 -9.43 7.40 -2.35
N LYS A 56 -8.42 8.27 -2.19
CA LYS A 56 -7.51 8.60 -3.30
C LYS A 56 -6.71 7.37 -3.74
N TRP A 57 -6.30 6.52 -2.80
CA TRP A 57 -5.61 5.28 -3.14
C TRP A 57 -6.52 4.30 -3.86
N LYS A 58 -7.78 4.15 -3.43
CA LYS A 58 -8.74 3.27 -4.14
C LYS A 58 -8.93 3.71 -5.59
N ILE A 59 -9.20 5.00 -5.81
CA ILE A 59 -9.37 5.57 -7.16
C ILE A 59 -8.09 5.35 -7.98
N PHE A 60 -6.92 5.68 -7.41
CA PHE A 60 -5.65 5.52 -8.10
C PHE A 60 -5.37 4.06 -8.51
N LEU A 61 -5.62 3.10 -7.62
CA LEU A 61 -5.43 1.68 -7.91
C LEU A 61 -6.38 1.20 -9.01
N GLU A 62 -7.65 1.62 -8.96
CA GLU A 62 -8.67 1.29 -9.95
C GLU A 62 -8.32 1.87 -11.34
N GLU A 63 -7.99 3.15 -11.43
CA GLU A 63 -7.60 3.82 -12.68
C GLU A 63 -6.37 3.18 -13.33
N ASN A 64 -5.45 2.65 -12.52
CA ASN A 64 -4.23 2.00 -12.98
C ASN A 64 -4.37 0.47 -13.14
N GLN A 65 -5.56 -0.09 -12.92
CA GLN A 65 -5.88 -1.52 -12.98
C GLN A 65 -4.95 -2.37 -12.10
N ILE A 66 -4.64 -1.88 -10.90
CA ILE A 66 -3.80 -2.57 -9.92
C ILE A 66 -4.70 -3.26 -8.90
N HIS A 67 -4.61 -4.59 -8.83
CA HIS A 67 -5.40 -5.34 -7.86
C HIS A 67 -4.72 -5.33 -6.49
N TYR A 68 -5.51 -5.14 -5.43
CA TYR A 68 -5.02 -5.15 -4.06
C TYR A 68 -5.90 -6.06 -3.20
N GLU A 69 -5.32 -6.59 -2.13
CA GLU A 69 -6.06 -7.38 -1.15
C GLU A 69 -6.84 -6.45 -0.21
N LYS A 70 -6.12 -5.61 0.55
CA LYS A 70 -6.69 -4.69 1.53
C LYS A 70 -5.88 -3.41 1.63
N ILE A 71 -6.57 -2.31 1.93
CA ILE A 71 -5.97 -1.06 2.41
C ILE A 71 -6.28 -0.94 3.90
N VAL A 72 -5.25 -0.94 4.74
CA VAL A 72 -5.40 -0.92 6.20
C VAL A 72 -4.64 0.23 6.82
N LYS A 73 -5.20 0.81 7.88
CA LYS A 73 -4.48 1.73 8.76
C LYS A 73 -3.87 0.94 9.90
N VAL A 74 -2.57 1.09 10.10
CA VAL A 74 -1.85 0.45 11.20
C VAL A 74 -1.12 1.50 12.02
N VAL A 75 -0.93 1.19 13.30
CA VAL A 75 -0.21 2.06 14.22
C VAL A 75 0.98 1.25 14.75
N PHE A 76 2.18 1.77 14.51
CA PHE A 76 3.42 1.25 15.08
C PHE A 76 3.88 2.12 16.26
#